data_AF-A0A3D2RS45-F1
#
_entry.id   AF-A0A3D2RS45-F1
#
_cell.length_a   1.000
_cell.length_b   1.000
_cell.length_c   1.000
_cell.angle_alpha   90.00
_cell.angle_beta   90.00
_cell.angle_gamma   90.00
#
_symmetry.space_group_name_H-M   'P 1'
#
loop_
_entity.id
_entity.type
_entity.pdbx_description
1 polymer ?
#
loop_
_entity_poly.entity_id
_entity_poly.type
_entity_poly.pdbx_seq_one_letter_code
_entity_poly.pdbx_strand_id
1 'polypeptide(L)'
;MANNKYGVLLLGGYRTHQENYALMFAADPRCQLIACSDELDAPTDRVELNMQLADELNLPYIADLDQALALTDVNIVSLCVEMERRGIIGKKCAQAG
;
A
#
# COMPACT_ATOMS: atom_id res chain seq x y z
N MET A 1 3.75 -10.08 -22.57
CA MET A 1 5.13 -9.94 -22.07
C MET A 1 5.02 -9.76 -20.57
N ALA A 2 5.75 -10.52 -19.76
CA ALA A 2 5.74 -10.31 -18.31
C ALA A 2 6.16 -8.86 -18.03
N ASN A 3 5.37 -8.14 -17.25
CA ASN A 3 5.70 -6.79 -16.82
C ASN A 3 6.90 -6.91 -15.89
N ASN A 4 8.10 -6.53 -16.34
CA ASN A 4 9.34 -6.64 -15.54
C ASN A 4 9.44 -5.62 -14.40
N LYS A 5 8.31 -5.01 -14.01
CA LYS A 5 8.24 -4.01 -12.95
C LYS A 5 7.84 -4.68 -11.64
N TYR A 6 8.39 -4.19 -10.54
CA TYR A 6 7.94 -4.53 -9.21
C TYR A 6 6.64 -3.78 -8.91
N GLY A 7 5.55 -4.51 -8.69
CA GLY A 7 4.32 -3.93 -8.22
C GLY A 7 4.41 -3.57 -6.74
N VAL A 8 3.95 -2.37 -6.40
CA VAL A 8 4.03 -1.80 -5.05
C VAL A 8 2.63 -1.63 -4.49
N LEU A 9 2.37 -2.28 -3.36
CA LEU A 9 1.20 -2.06 -2.52
C LEU A 9 1.53 -0.99 -1.47
N LEU A 10 0.70 0.04 -1.37
CA LEU A 10 0.88 1.15 -0.43
C LEU A 10 0.01 0.94 0.80
N LEU A 11 0.63 0.91 2.00
CA LEU A 11 -0.08 0.83 3.28
C LEU A 11 0.16 2.11 4.08
N GLY A 12 -0.93 2.81 4.40
CA GLY A 12 -0.92 4.17 4.89
C GLY A 12 -1.23 5.20 3.80
N GLY A 13 -1.45 6.44 4.20
CA GLY A 13 -2.03 7.49 3.36
C GLY A 13 -1.44 8.84 3.67
N TYR A 14 -2.23 9.91 3.49
CA TYR A 14 -1.79 11.25 3.87
C TYR A 14 -1.41 11.36 5.35
N ARG A 15 -0.57 12.35 5.64
CA ARG A 15 -0.04 12.61 7.00
C ARG A 15 0.84 11.46 7.51
N THR A 16 1.42 10.72 6.59
CA THR A 16 2.47 9.74 6.82
C THR A 16 3.60 9.98 5.83
N HIS A 17 4.67 9.17 5.85
CA HIS A 17 5.67 9.23 4.79
C HIS A 17 5.18 8.68 3.44
N GLN A 18 4.00 8.05 3.40
CA GLN A 18 3.50 7.35 2.21
C GLN A 18 3.27 8.28 1.02
N GLU A 19 2.76 9.49 1.24
CA GLU A 19 2.54 10.48 0.17
C GLU A 19 3.85 10.79 -0.58
N ASN A 20 4.98 10.85 0.12
CA ASN A 20 6.29 11.05 -0.49
C ASN A 20 6.82 9.77 -1.13
N TYR A 21 6.71 8.62 -0.43
CA TYR A 21 7.23 7.34 -0.94
C TYR A 21 6.48 6.88 -2.19
N ALA A 22 5.16 7.08 -2.26
CA ALA A 22 4.34 6.77 -3.41
C ALA A 22 4.84 7.51 -4.66
N LEU A 23 5.14 8.80 -4.55
CA LEU A 23 5.69 9.59 -5.66
C LEU A 23 7.08 9.10 -6.10
N MET A 24 7.94 8.70 -5.14
CA MET A 24 9.26 8.15 -5.47
C MET A 24 9.14 6.79 -6.18
N PHE A 25 8.23 5.91 -5.75
CA PHE A 25 7.96 4.66 -6.43
C PHE A 25 7.33 4.88 -7.81
N ALA A 26 6.41 5.84 -7.97
CA ALA A 26 5.83 6.17 -9.26
C ALA A 26 6.86 6.70 -10.26
N ALA A 27 7.88 7.41 -9.78
CA ALA A 27 8.97 7.95 -10.61
C ALA A 27 10.01 6.89 -11.02
N ASP A 28 10.12 5.77 -10.29
CA ASP A 28 11.10 4.73 -10.62
C ASP A 28 10.57 3.84 -11.77
N PRO A 29 11.27 3.75 -12.92
CA PRO A 29 10.81 2.99 -14.06
C PRO A 29 10.71 1.47 -13.80
N ARG A 30 11.34 0.98 -12.72
CA ARG A 30 11.28 -0.43 -12.30
C ARG A 30 10.07 -0.73 -11.44
N CYS A 31 9.30 0.28 -11.02
CA CYS A 31 8.16 0.11 -10.14
C CYS A 31 6.84 0.43 -10.85
N GLN A 32 5.76 -0.14 -10.31
CA GLN A 32 4.40 0.21 -10.66
C GLN A 32 3.57 0.21 -9.38
N LEU A 33 2.83 1.29 -9.12
CA LEU A 33 1.86 1.31 -8.03
C LEU A 33 0.65 0.45 -8.40
N ILE A 34 0.26 -0.47 -7.52
CA ILE A 34 -0.83 -1.43 -7.78
C ILE A 34 -2.12 -1.00 -7.09
N ALA A 35 -2.04 -0.72 -5.79
CA ALA A 35 -3.19 -0.38 -4.97
C ALA A 35 -2.74 0.34 -3.68
N CYS A 36 -3.69 0.97 -3.02
CA CYS A 36 -3.61 1.33 -1.61
C CYS A 36 -4.45 0.35 -0.79
N SER A 37 -4.08 0.09 0.46
CA SER A 37 -4.83 -0.82 1.33
C SER A 37 -4.58 -0.51 2.81
N ASP A 38 -5.39 -1.10 3.69
CA ASP A 38 -5.19 -1.16 5.13
C ASP A 38 -5.88 -2.42 5.69
N GLU A 39 -5.75 -2.69 6.99
CA GLU A 39 -6.52 -3.74 7.68
C GLU A 39 -8.03 -3.41 7.71
N LEU A 40 -8.89 -4.44 7.73
CA LEU A 40 -10.35 -4.29 7.77
C LEU A 40 -10.86 -3.47 8.97
N ASP A 41 -10.14 -3.54 10.09
CA ASP A 41 -10.44 -2.85 11.34
C ASP A 41 -9.58 -1.59 11.54
N ALA A 42 -8.93 -1.09 10.48
CA ALA A 42 -8.20 0.16 10.53
C ALA A 42 -9.10 1.32 11.00
N PRO A 43 -8.55 2.28 11.77
CA PRO A 43 -9.32 3.44 12.22
C PRO A 43 -9.92 4.22 11.04
N THR A 44 -11.17 4.67 11.17
CA THR A 44 -11.91 5.33 10.07
C THR A 44 -11.18 6.56 9.54
N ASP A 45 -10.53 7.36 10.39
CA ASP A 45 -9.74 8.52 9.98
C ASP A 45 -8.53 8.13 9.11
N ARG A 46 -7.93 6.97 9.38
CA ARG A 46 -6.86 6.42 8.53
C ARG A 46 -7.39 5.96 7.19
N VAL A 47 -8.49 5.23 7.19
CA VAL A 47 -9.13 4.74 5.97
C VAL A 47 -9.46 5.93 5.04
N GLU A 48 -10.01 7.02 5.58
CA GLU A 48 -10.27 8.25 4.83
C GLU A 48 -9.00 8.83 4.19
N LEU A 49 -7.91 8.97 4.96
CA LEU A 49 -6.64 9.51 4.45
C LEU A 49 -5.97 8.58 3.42
N ASN A 50 -6.14 7.27 3.57
CA ASN A 50 -5.63 6.27 2.63
C ASN A 50 -6.41 6.31 1.30
N MET A 51 -7.74 6.43 1.37
CA MET A 51 -8.60 6.55 0.18
C MET A 51 -8.32 7.85 -0.58
N GLN A 52 -8.16 8.98 0.12
CA GLN A 52 -7.84 10.25 -0.52
C GLN A 52 -6.51 10.16 -1.31
N LEU A 53 -5.48 9.51 -0.75
CA LEU A 53 -4.21 9.32 -1.46
C LEU A 53 -4.37 8.37 -2.66
N ALA A 54 -5.15 7.30 -2.51
CA ALA A 54 -5.46 6.38 -3.60
C ALA A 54 -6.15 7.10 -4.76
N ASP A 55 -7.13 7.96 -4.45
CA ASP A 55 -7.86 8.77 -5.42
C ASP A 55 -6.92 9.74 -6.17
N GLU A 56 -6.03 10.46 -5.45
CA GLU A 56 -5.05 11.36 -6.10
C GLU A 56 -4.11 10.61 -7.06
N LEU A 57 -3.69 9.40 -6.67
CA LEU A 57 -2.80 8.55 -7.47
C LEU A 57 -3.54 7.75 -8.57
N ASN A 58 -4.88 7.86 -8.67
CA ASN A 58 -5.73 7.05 -9.53
C ASN A 58 -5.51 5.53 -9.32
N LEU A 59 -5.41 5.11 -8.05
CA LEU A 59 -5.22 3.72 -7.64
C LEU A 59 -6.48 3.16 -6.98
N PRO A 60 -6.74 1.86 -7.12
CA PRO A 60 -7.78 1.22 -6.34
C PRO A 60 -7.40 1.20 -4.85
N TYR A 61 -8.38 1.45 -3.97
CA TYR A 61 -8.28 1.18 -2.54
C TYR A 61 -8.93 -0.17 -2.21
N ILE A 62 -8.15 -1.11 -1.68
CA ILE A 62 -8.62 -2.44 -1.27
C ILE A 62 -8.72 -2.46 0.25
N ALA A 63 -9.94 -2.48 0.77
CA ALA A 63 -10.19 -2.38 2.21
C ALA A 63 -9.72 -3.59 3.03
N ASP A 64 -9.56 -4.75 2.40
CA ASP A 64 -9.06 -5.96 3.05
C ASP A 64 -7.61 -6.22 2.67
N LEU A 65 -6.70 -6.01 3.62
CA LEU A 65 -5.28 -6.24 3.44
C LEU A 65 -4.97 -7.67 2.94
N ASP A 66 -5.73 -8.69 3.37
CA ASP A 66 -5.47 -10.07 2.91
C ASP A 66 -5.79 -10.23 1.42
N GLN A 67 -6.82 -9.55 0.93
CA GLN A 67 -7.13 -9.52 -0.51
C GLN A 67 -6.10 -8.74 -1.30
N ALA A 68 -5.59 -7.63 -0.75
CA ALA A 68 -4.56 -6.82 -1.39
C ALA A 68 -3.22 -7.56 -1.50
N LEU A 69 -2.82 -8.28 -0.44
CA LEU A 69 -1.61 -9.11 -0.41
C LEU A 69 -1.70 -10.33 -1.33
N ALA A 70 -2.91 -10.82 -1.62
CA ALA A 70 -3.13 -11.95 -2.54
C ALA A 70 -3.04 -11.56 -4.04
N LEU A 71 -2.89 -10.28 -4.38
CA LEU A 71 -2.71 -9.85 -5.76
C LEU A 71 -1.39 -10.38 -6.33
N THR A 72 -1.46 -11.08 -7.46
CA THR A 72 -0.30 -11.66 -8.14
C THR A 72 0.72 -10.63 -8.61
N ASP A 73 0.26 -9.40 -8.80
CA ASP A 73 1.06 -8.32 -9.34
C ASP A 73 1.71 -7.47 -8.23
N VAL A 74 1.53 -7.82 -6.95
CA VAL A 74 2.21 -7.16 -5.82
C VAL A 74 3.52 -7.88 -5.51
N ASN A 75 4.62 -7.13 -5.41
CA ASN A 75 5.95 -7.65 -5.10
C ASN A 75 6.62 -6.92 -3.94
N ILE A 76 6.21 -5.68 -3.66
CA ILE A 76 6.75 -4.83 -2.60
C ILE A 76 5.59 -4.24 -1.81
N VAL A 77 5.71 -4.23 -0.48
CA VAL A 77 4.82 -3.48 0.39
C VAL A 77 5.56 -2.26 0.94
N SER A 78 5.04 -1.07 0.65
CA SER A 78 5.48 0.18 1.28
C SER A 78 4.66 0.41 2.54
N LEU A 79 5.30 0.29 3.71
CA LEU A 79 4.62 0.25 5.01
C LEU A 79 4.81 1.57 5.79
N CYS A 80 3.82 2.45 5.71
CA CYS A 80 3.78 3.75 6.39
C CYS A 80 2.61 3.92 7.36
N VAL A 81 2.04 2.81 7.83
CA VAL A 81 1.07 2.77 8.93
C VAL A 81 1.67 3.26 10.26
N GLU A 82 0.79 3.51 11.23
CA GLU A 82 1.13 3.95 12.58
C GLU A 82 2.02 2.93 13.31
N MET A 83 2.88 3.43 14.22
CA MET A 83 3.95 2.62 14.82
C MET A 83 3.40 1.47 15.67
N GLU A 84 2.27 1.71 16.34
CA GLU A 84 1.55 0.76 17.18
C GLU A 84 1.07 -0.45 16.37
N ARG A 85 0.72 -0.24 15.11
CA ARG A 85 0.18 -1.26 14.19
C ARG A 85 1.26 -1.91 13.34
N ARG A 86 2.38 -1.20 13.10
CA ARG A 86 3.46 -1.60 12.19
C ARG A 86 4.02 -3.00 12.46
N GLY A 87 4.15 -3.42 13.71
CA GLY A 87 4.64 -4.76 14.05
C GLY A 87 3.70 -5.88 13.60
N ILE A 88 2.39 -5.68 13.77
CA ILE A 88 1.35 -6.66 13.40
C ILE A 88 1.21 -6.70 11.88
N ILE A 89 1.05 -5.54 11.24
CA ILE A 89 0.89 -5.42 9.79
C ILE A 89 2.15 -5.90 9.07
N GLY A 90 3.34 -5.46 9.51
CA GLY A 90 4.61 -5.87 8.91
C GLY A 90 4.83 -7.38 8.97
N LYS A 91 4.45 -8.03 10.08
CA LYS A 91 4.45 -9.50 10.17
C LYS A 91 3.50 -10.11 9.14
N LYS A 92 2.27 -9.61 9.02
CA LYS A 92 1.28 -10.11 8.04
C LYS A 92 1.82 -10.00 6.62
N CYS A 93 2.37 -8.84 6.24
CA CYS A 93 2.99 -8.64 4.93
C CYS A 93 4.13 -9.62 4.68
N ALA A 94 5.06 -9.80 5.63
CA ALA A 94 6.18 -10.72 5.47
C ALA A 94 5.76 -12.20 5.37
N GLN A 95 4.60 -12.57 5.94
CA GLN A 95 4.05 -13.92 5.82
C GLN A 95 3.38 -14.17 4.47
N ALA A 96 3.02 -13.13 3.72
CA ALA A 96 2.37 -13.25 2.41
C ALA A 96 3.34 -13.58 1.26
N GLY A 97 4.65 -13.41 1.47
CA GLY A 97 5.70 -13.69 0.49
C GLY A 97 6.37 -12.42 -0.02
#